data_AF-A0A0A2IJ66-F1
#
_entry.id   AF-A0A0A2IJ66-F1
#
_cell.length_a   1.000
_cell.length_b   1.000
_cell.length_c   1.000
_cell.angle_alpha   90.00
_cell.angle_beta   90.00
_cell.angle_gamma   90.00
#
_symmetry.space_group_name_H-M   'P 1'
#
loop_
_entity.id
_entity.type
_entity.pdbx_description
1 polymer ?
#
loop_
_entity_poly.entity_id
_entity_poly.type
_entity_poly.pdbx_seq_one_letter_code
_entity_poly.pdbx_strand_id
1 'polypeptide(L)'
;MSRASKFTLAATGLATMGTVWFVHWAQEADRAAMHKGVERDMEKQRIRLERQADFEMQKTLEQEYLKLQTVHSTTDDSNTTSQTTGS
;
A
#
# COMPACT_ATOMS: atom_id res chain seq x y z
N MET A 1 9.30 -31.90 53.01
CA MET A 1 9.47 -31.13 51.76
C MET A 1 10.23 -29.85 52.07
N SER A 2 11.42 -29.66 51.49
CA SER A 2 12.25 -28.46 51.65
C SER A 2 11.49 -27.19 51.22
N ARG A 3 11.75 -26.06 51.87
CA ARG A 3 11.14 -24.75 51.52
C ARG A 3 11.54 -24.31 50.12
N ALA A 4 12.75 -24.68 49.67
CA ALA A 4 13.26 -24.36 48.36
C ALA A 4 12.43 -25.00 47.23
N SER A 5 12.06 -26.28 47.36
CA SER A 5 11.29 -26.96 46.33
C SER A 5 9.86 -26.44 46.21
N LYS A 6 9.23 -26.04 47.33
CA LYS A 6 7.92 -25.37 47.31
C LYS A 6 7.98 -24.01 46.62
N PHE A 7 9.06 -23.25 46.87
CA PHE A 7 9.27 -21.96 46.21
C PHE A 7 9.45 -22.11 44.70
N THR A 8 10.29 -23.04 44.25
CA THR A 8 10.48 -23.31 42.81
C THR A 8 9.16 -23.69 42.14
N LEU A 9 8.38 -24.57 42.77
CA LEU A 9 7.10 -25.01 42.22
C LEU A 9 6.10 -23.84 42.10
N ALA A 10 6.02 -22.98 43.11
CA ALA A 10 5.20 -21.77 43.07
C ALA A 10 5.70 -20.78 42.00
N ALA A 11 7.01 -20.56 41.90
CA ALA A 11 7.61 -19.65 40.94
C ALA A 11 7.36 -20.10 39.49
N THR A 12 7.55 -21.37 39.18
CA THR A 12 7.26 -21.91 37.85
C THR A 12 5.77 -21.82 37.52
N GLY A 13 4.88 -22.13 38.47
CA GLY A 13 3.44 -21.98 38.28
C GLY A 13 3.03 -20.55 37.98
N LEU A 14 3.56 -19.58 38.73
CA LEU A 14 3.33 -18.14 38.49
C LEU A 14 3.87 -17.69 37.14
N ALA A 15 5.06 -18.16 36.75
CA ALA A 15 5.64 -17.84 35.45
C ALA A 15 4.75 -18.33 34.31
N THR A 16 4.24 -19.58 34.39
CA THR A 16 3.33 -20.12 33.37
C THR A 16 2.03 -19.33 33.29
N MET A 17 1.39 -19.04 34.42
CA MET A 17 0.17 -18.22 34.44
C MET A 17 0.42 -16.81 33.89
N GLY A 18 1.56 -16.21 34.25
CA GLY A 18 1.97 -14.89 33.78
C GLY A 18 2.13 -14.83 32.26
N THR A 19 2.75 -15.84 31.64
CA THR A 19 2.88 -15.92 30.19
C THR A 19 1.52 -16.00 29.50
N VAL A 20 0.60 -16.84 30.00
CA VAL A 20 -0.74 -16.97 29.41
C VAL A 20 -1.52 -15.65 29.52
N TRP A 21 -1.45 -14.99 30.68
CA TRP A 21 -2.07 -13.68 30.89
C TRP A 21 -1.48 -12.61 29.96
N PHE A 22 -0.15 -12.57 29.83
CA PHE A 22 0.55 -11.63 28.96
C PHE A 22 0.13 -11.78 27.50
N VAL A 23 0.00 -13.02 27.00
CA VAL A 23 -0.47 -13.28 25.63
C VAL A 23 -1.90 -12.78 25.41
N HIS A 24 -2.81 -13.02 26.36
CA HIS A 24 -4.19 -12.51 26.25
C HIS A 24 -4.23 -10.98 26.22
N TRP A 25 -3.44 -10.33 27.08
CA TRP A 25 -3.34 -8.87 27.08
C TRP A 25 -2.76 -8.34 25.76
N ALA A 26 -1.71 -8.98 25.23
CA ALA A 26 -1.10 -8.59 23.96
C ALA A 26 -2.07 -8.77 22.78
N GLN A 27 -2.82 -9.87 22.75
CA GLN A 27 -3.87 -10.10 21.74
C GLN A 27 -4.97 -9.03 21.78
N GLU A 28 -5.40 -8.61 22.98
CA GLU A 28 -6.38 -7.52 23.16
C GLU A 28 -5.82 -6.17 22.68
N ALA A 29 -4.55 -5.88 23.00
CA ALA A 29 -3.86 -4.67 22.56
C ALA A 29 -3.71 -4.60 21.03
N ASP A 30 -3.37 -5.74 20.41
CA ASP A 30 -3.29 -5.86 18.95
C ASP A 30 -4.67 -5.69 18.29
N ARG A 31 -5.72 -6.26 18.89
CA ARG A 31 -7.10 -6.07 18.43
C ARG A 31 -7.51 -4.60 18.47
N ALA A 32 -7.16 -3.88 19.54
CA ALA A 32 -7.40 -2.44 19.65
C ALA A 32 -6.60 -1.64 18.59
N ALA A 33 -5.39 -2.08 18.25
CA ALA A 33 -4.59 -1.48 17.19
C ALA A 33 -5.18 -1.72 15.79
N MET A 34 -5.81 -2.87 15.54
CA MET A 34 -6.46 -3.17 14.26
C MET A 34 -7.62 -2.21 13.95
N HIS A 35 -8.38 -1.76 14.95
CA HIS A 35 -9.41 -0.73 14.74
C HIS A 35 -8.82 0.59 14.22
N LYS A 36 -7.65 1.01 14.75
CA LYS A 36 -6.91 2.19 14.24
C LYS A 36 -6.29 1.97 12.86
N GLY A 37 -5.98 0.71 12.51
CA GLY A 37 -5.50 0.34 11.18
C GLY A 37 -6.57 0.48 10.11
N VAL A 38 -7.81 0.03 10.40
CA VAL A 38 -8.95 0.12 9.49
C VAL A 38 -9.36 1.57 9.22
N GLU A 39 -9.34 2.44 10.24
CA GLU A 39 -9.63 3.87 10.08
C GLU A 39 -8.61 4.55 9.14
N ARG A 40 -7.31 4.24 9.31
CA ARG A 40 -6.25 4.75 8.42
C ARG A 40 -6.37 4.24 6.98
N ASP A 41 -6.93 3.06 6.76
CA ASP A 41 -7.15 2.53 5.41
C ASP A 41 -8.38 3.14 4.72
N MET A 42 -9.42 3.50 5.49
CA MET A 42 -10.58 4.24 4.99
C MET A 42 -10.22 5.64 4.50
N GLU A 43 -9.32 6.34 5.21
CA GLU A 43 -8.82 7.64 4.78
C GLU A 43 -8.00 7.54 3.48
N LYS A 44 -7.17 6.51 3.33
CA LYS A 44 -6.39 6.26 2.11
C LYS A 44 -7.26 5.89 0.91
N GLN A 45 -8.40 5.24 1.11
CA GLN A 45 -9.33 4.95 0.03
C GLN A 45 -9.99 6.22 -0.53
N ARG A 46 -10.35 7.19 0.31
CA ARG A 46 -10.95 8.46 -0.16
C ARG A 46 -10.01 9.24 -1.07
N ILE A 47 -8.75 9.37 -0.65
CA ILE A 47 -7.72 10.08 -1.43
C ILE A 47 -7.42 9.36 -2.76
N ARG A 48 -7.54 8.02 -2.80
CA ARG A 48 -7.39 7.26 -4.05
C ARG A 48 -8.52 7.51 -5.04
N LEU A 49 -9.76 7.64 -4.56
CA LEU A 49 -10.92 7.93 -5.40
C LEU A 49 -10.85 9.33 -6.00
N GLU A 50 -10.45 10.33 -5.20
CA GLU A 50 -10.23 11.70 -5.69
C GLU A 50 -9.16 11.74 -6.78
N ARG A 51 -8.01 11.09 -6.55
CA ARG A 51 -6.93 11.02 -7.54
C ARG A 51 -7.28 10.26 -8.82
N GLN A 52 -8.16 9.26 -8.73
CA GLN A 52 -8.66 8.56 -9.92
C GLN A 52 -9.62 9.43 -10.73
N ALA A 53 -10.53 10.16 -10.08
CA ALA A 53 -11.43 11.07 -10.76
C ALA A 53 -10.66 12.21 -11.47
N ASP A 54 -9.63 12.76 -10.83
CA ASP A 54 -8.77 13.80 -11.42
C ASP A 54 -8.00 13.28 -12.65
N PHE A 55 -7.59 12.01 -12.63
CA PHE A 55 -6.91 11.38 -13.75
C PHE A 55 -7.87 11.11 -14.92
N GLU A 56 -9.08 10.62 -14.65
CA GLU A 56 -10.09 10.36 -15.67
C GLU A 56 -10.52 11.66 -16.37
N MET A 57 -10.72 12.75 -15.61
CA MET A 57 -11.08 14.06 -16.17
C MET A 57 -10.00 14.60 -17.11
N GLN A 58 -8.72 14.50 -16.72
CA GLN A 58 -7.61 14.92 -17.58
C GLN A 58 -7.55 14.09 -18.87
N LYS A 59 -7.76 12.78 -18.76
CA LYS A 59 -7.78 11.87 -19.92
C LYS A 59 -8.94 12.18 -20.87
N THR A 60 -10.12 12.53 -20.36
CA THR A 60 -11.25 12.93 -21.21
C THR A 60 -10.97 14.24 -21.93
N LEU A 61 -10.37 15.22 -21.26
CA LEU A 61 -9.98 16.50 -21.87
C LEU A 61 -8.94 16.28 -22.97
N GLU A 62 -7.91 15.47 -22.72
CA GLU A 62 -6.90 15.11 -23.73
C GLU A 62 -7.52 14.47 -24.97
N GLN A 63 -8.47 13.54 -24.80
CA GLN A 63 -9.18 12.91 -25.90
C GLN A 63 -10.04 13.90 -26.70
N GLU A 64 -10.65 14.88 -26.05
CA GLU A 64 -11.40 15.94 -26.73
C GLU A 64 -10.47 16.85 -27.54
N TYR A 65 -9.29 17.22 -27.01
CA TYR A 65 -8.29 17.98 -27.75
C TYR A 65 -7.73 17.21 -28.95
N LEU A 66 -7.49 15.90 -28.82
CA LEU A 66 -6.99 15.04 -29.90
C LEU A 66 -8.01 14.85 -31.04
N LYS A 67 -9.32 14.82 -30.75
CA LYS A 67 -10.36 14.74 -31.79
C LYS A 67 -10.41 15.97 -32.68
N LEU A 68 -10.02 17.13 -32.16
CA LEU A 68 -9.97 18.39 -32.91
C LEU A 68 -8.66 18.56 -33.66
N GLN A 69 -7.60 17.83 -33.29
CA GLN A 69 -6.29 17.92 -33.91
C GLN A 69 -6.01 16.67 -34.75
N THR A 70 -6.42 16.69 -36.03
CA THR A 70 -5.83 15.82 -37.05
C THR A 70 -4.39 16.28 -37.28
N VAL A 71 -3.46 15.91 -36.40
CA VAL A 71 -2.05 16.20 -36.59
C VAL A 71 -1.55 15.35 -37.76
N HIS A 72 -1.27 16.01 -38.87
CA HIS A 72 -0.49 15.42 -39.97
C HIS A 72 0.86 15.00 -39.39
N SER A 73 1.13 13.70 -39.31
CA SER A 73 2.42 13.15 -38.88
C SER A 73 3.50 13.58 -39.88
N THR A 74 4.25 14.64 -39.61
CA THR A 74 5.43 15.05 -40.41
C THR A 74 6.68 14.27 -39.98
N THR A 75 6.54 12.96 -39.77
CA THR A 75 7.64 12.08 -39.33
C THR A 75 8.07 11.08 -40.42
N ASP A 76 7.44 11.08 -41.60
CA ASP A 76 7.80 10.17 -42.70
C ASP A 76 8.79 10.75 -43.74
N ASP A 77 9.12 12.05 -43.72
CA ASP A 77 9.91 12.68 -44.80
C ASP A 77 11.43 12.81 -44.55
N SER A 78 11.96 12.39 -43.39
CA SER A 78 13.39 12.57 -43.09
C SER A 78 14.28 11.32 -43.29
N ASN A 79 13.74 10.18 -43.75
CA ASN A 79 14.53 8.95 -43.93
C ASN A 79 14.81 8.55 -45.40
N THR A 80 14.32 9.31 -46.40
CA THR A 80 14.50 8.95 -47.83
C THR A 80 15.61 9.74 -48.55
N THR A 81 16.14 10.82 -47.98
CA THR A 81 17.14 11.67 -48.69
C THR A 81 18.60 11.26 -48.46
N SER A 82 18.89 10.38 -47.49
CA SER A 82 20.27 10.01 -47.15
C SER A 82 20.84 8.79 -47.91
N GLN A 83 20.10 8.21 -48.86
CA GLN A 83 20.55 7.00 -49.59
C GLN A 83 20.91 7.21 -51.08
N THR A 84 20.87 8.44 -51.62
CA THR A 84 21.10 8.67 -53.07
C THR A 84 22.40 9.42 -53.42
N THR A 85 23.24 9.76 -52.45
CA THR A 85 24.52 10.44 -52.72
C THR A 85 25.68 9.74 -51.99
N GLY A 86 26.10 8.60 -52.52
CA GLY A 86 27.27 7.90 -52.01
C GLY A 86 27.61 6.64 -52.78
N SER A 87 28.44 6.80 -53.81
CA SER A 87 29.20 5.79 -54.58
C SER A 87 28.56 5.27 -55.87
#